data_AF-A0A972A365-F1
#
_entry.id   AF-A0A972A365-F1
#
_cell.length_a   1.000
_cell.length_b   1.000
_cell.length_c   1.000
_cell.angle_alpha   90.00
_cell.angle_beta   90.00
_cell.angle_gamma   90.00
#
_symmetry.space_group_name_H-M   'P 1'
#
loop_
_entity.id
_entity.type
_entity.pdbx_description
1 polymer ?
#
loop_
_entity_poly.entity_id
_entity_poly.type
_entity_poly.pdbx_seq_one_letter_code
_entity_poly.pdbx_strand_id
1 'polypeptide(L)'
;MKKIDFIIIAMLCMVHSYGEQNSYLFLRDGMTAGSDTLLLQNNPDYNYLRILRSFPSIPENTLTASQTEIERYKEKLEIINELLYDCEEAEKEKQRIRDNKPVPFDLEILNKIDAAQKEWEKIYDQYTSITMPLTETEMDILGQWREGIDSMMKLNEPLNYELAELRSKPASTGNQQRKKQLEQQIHHNRLKFHKEVDRKNRENLQKMLQEYEKLTPIVDKLDNYIVDGYRISSESVGLTALRDLYKSMLRAFSYNAEAEGKMSPFDAVHELNKMFR
;
A
#
# COMPACT_ATOMS: atom_id res chain seq x y z
N MET A 1 -22.50 -13.61 19.29
CA MET A 1 -21.63 -12.47 18.94
C MET A 1 -21.29 -12.61 17.46
N LYS A 2 -21.67 -11.63 16.64
CA LYS A 2 -21.50 -11.71 15.18
C LYS A 2 -20.06 -11.30 14.86
N LYS A 3 -19.46 -11.87 13.80
CA LYS A 3 -18.08 -11.58 13.35
C LYS A 3 -17.78 -10.08 13.15
N ILE A 4 -18.82 -9.27 12.95
CA ILE A 4 -18.75 -7.81 12.77
C ILE A 4 -18.33 -7.10 14.07
N ASP A 5 -18.78 -7.59 15.24
CA ASP A 5 -18.47 -6.96 16.52
C ASP A 5 -16.97 -7.09 16.89
N PHE A 6 -16.30 -8.13 16.39
CA PHE A 6 -14.88 -8.40 16.67
C PHE A 6 -13.94 -7.51 15.86
N ILE A 7 -14.34 -7.10 14.64
CA ILE A 7 -13.53 -6.22 13.78
C ILE A 7 -13.59 -4.77 14.27
N ILE A 8 -14.76 -4.32 14.74
CA ILE A 8 -14.94 -2.97 15.29
C ILE A 8 -14.21 -2.82 16.64
N ILE A 9 -14.23 -3.84 17.50
CA ILE A 9 -13.47 -3.84 18.76
C ILE A 9 -11.96 -3.90 18.48
N ALA A 10 -11.50 -4.66 17.47
CA ALA A 10 -10.08 -4.69 17.11
C ALA A 10 -9.57 -3.34 16.57
N MET A 11 -10.41 -2.59 15.83
CA MET A 11 -10.06 -1.23 15.39
C MET A 11 -10.07 -0.23 16.56
N LEU A 12 -11.04 -0.30 17.47
CA LEU A 12 -11.10 0.56 18.66
C LEU A 12 -9.95 0.29 19.66
N CYS A 13 -9.49 -0.96 19.79
CA CYS A 13 -8.33 -1.28 20.64
C CYS A 13 -6.99 -0.81 20.02
N MET A 14 -6.88 -0.69 18.70
CA MET A 14 -5.70 -0.10 18.06
C MET A 14 -5.64 1.43 18.22
N VAL A 15 -6.79 2.09 18.43
CA VAL A 15 -6.86 3.54 18.74
C VAL A 15 -6.42 3.84 20.19
N HIS A 16 -6.37 2.85 21.09
CA HIS A 16 -6.00 3.07 22.51
C HIS A 16 -4.61 2.53 22.90
N SER A 17 -3.87 1.86 22.01
CA SER A 17 -2.57 1.24 22.35
C SER A 17 -1.33 1.96 21.82
N TYR A 18 -1.45 3.13 21.21
CA TYR A 18 -0.29 3.95 20.77
C TYR A 18 -0.05 5.19 21.65
N GLY A 19 -0.55 5.16 22.88
CA GLY A 19 -0.19 6.11 23.92
C GLY A 19 0.56 5.40 25.04
N GLU A 20 1.81 4.97 24.81
CA GLU A 20 2.87 4.99 25.82
C GLU A 20 4.20 4.43 25.29
N GLN A 21 5.28 5.16 25.62
CA GLN A 21 6.69 4.79 25.56
C GLN A 21 7.39 4.77 24.19
N ASN A 22 8.00 5.91 23.84
CA ASN A 22 9.46 5.94 23.70
C ASN A 22 10.01 7.37 23.88
N SER A 23 10.56 7.57 25.06
CA SER A 23 11.51 8.63 25.39
C SER A 23 12.83 8.38 24.66
N TYR A 24 13.08 9.10 23.57
CA TYR A 24 14.43 9.40 23.13
C TYR A 24 14.60 10.90 22.93
N LEU A 25 15.02 11.52 24.03
CA LEU A 25 15.76 12.77 24.07
C LEU A 25 16.93 12.70 23.08
N PHE A 26 16.91 13.53 22.05
CA PHE A 26 18.12 14.17 21.57
C PHE A 26 17.93 15.68 21.61
N LEU A 27 18.54 16.26 22.64
CA LEU A 27 18.93 17.65 22.72
C LEU A 27 19.73 18.03 21.46
N ARG A 28 19.21 18.97 20.70
CA ARG A 28 20.06 19.91 19.97
C ARG A 28 19.56 21.32 20.27
N ASP A 29 20.06 21.84 21.40
CA ASP A 29 20.08 23.26 21.68
C ASP A 29 20.81 24.02 20.56
N GLY A 30 20.32 25.23 20.26
CA GLY A 30 21.14 26.26 19.63
C GLY A 30 20.43 27.11 18.60
N MET A 31 19.63 28.06 19.08
CA MET A 31 19.41 29.41 18.50
C MET A 31 19.41 29.55 16.97
N THR A 32 18.23 29.79 16.40
CA THR A 32 17.99 31.01 15.60
C THR A 32 16.49 31.30 15.62
N ALA A 33 16.12 32.35 16.36
CA ALA A 33 14.86 33.04 16.14
C ALA A 33 14.88 33.60 14.71
N GLY A 34 14.02 33.09 13.83
CA GLY A 34 13.92 33.57 12.46
C GLY A 34 13.49 32.50 11.45
N SER A 35 12.37 31.82 11.67
CA SER A 35 11.81 30.93 10.64
C SER A 35 10.30 30.70 10.70
N ASP A 36 9.54 31.44 11.52
CA ASP A 36 8.07 31.29 11.56
C ASP A 36 7.37 31.73 10.26
N THR A 37 8.08 32.44 9.39
CA THR A 37 7.56 32.91 8.09
C THR A 37 7.94 32.01 6.90
N LEU A 38 8.91 31.09 7.07
CA LEU A 38 9.39 30.22 5.98
C LEU A 38 8.71 28.84 5.98
N LEU A 39 8.17 28.39 7.11
CA LEU A 39 7.40 27.13 7.18
C LEU A 39 5.97 27.24 6.61
N LEU A 40 5.49 28.47 6.38
CA LEU A 40 4.18 28.73 5.77
C LEU A 40 4.18 28.70 4.22
N GLN A 41 5.34 28.56 3.58
CA GLN A 41 5.46 28.67 2.11
C GLN A 41 5.59 27.34 1.35
N ASN A 42 5.75 26.20 2.03
CA ASN A 42 5.67 24.88 1.41
C ASN A 42 4.46 24.10 1.93
N ASN A 43 3.28 24.73 1.94
CA ASN A 43 2.04 24.00 2.13
C ASN A 43 1.63 23.52 0.73
N PRO A 44 1.89 22.27 0.30
CA PRO A 44 1.16 21.75 -0.85
C PRO A 44 -0.30 21.78 -0.42
N ASP A 45 -1.11 22.66 -1.01
CA ASP A 45 -2.56 22.61 -0.84
C ASP A 45 -2.97 21.16 -1.11
N TYR A 46 -3.32 20.44 -0.04
CA TYR A 46 -3.66 19.04 -0.11
C TYR A 46 -4.85 18.92 -1.07
N ASN A 47 -4.60 18.29 -2.20
CA ASN A 47 -5.58 18.14 -3.26
C ASN A 47 -5.56 16.68 -3.69
N TYR A 48 -6.54 15.94 -3.18
CA TYR A 48 -6.69 14.52 -3.41
C TYR A 48 -6.56 14.14 -4.90
N LEU A 49 -7.36 14.79 -5.77
CA LEU A 49 -7.39 14.46 -7.19
C LEU A 49 -6.07 14.81 -7.89
N ARG A 50 -5.42 15.91 -7.51
CA ARG A 50 -4.11 16.28 -8.06
C ARG A 50 -3.06 15.24 -7.71
N ILE A 51 -3.02 14.78 -6.46
CA ILE A 51 -2.07 13.77 -6.00
C ILE A 51 -2.39 12.43 -6.66
N LEU A 52 -3.66 12.02 -6.71
CA LEU A 52 -4.09 10.80 -7.40
C LEU A 52 -3.59 10.76 -8.85
N ARG A 53 -3.73 11.87 -9.58
CA ARG A 53 -3.28 11.99 -10.97
C ARG A 53 -1.78 12.08 -11.17
N SER A 54 -1.02 12.28 -10.09
CA SER A 54 0.44 12.29 -10.13
C SER A 54 1.06 10.89 -10.03
N PHE A 55 0.27 9.87 -9.64
CA PHE A 55 0.75 8.49 -9.60
C PHE A 55 1.27 8.03 -10.98
N PRO A 56 2.38 7.27 -11.01
CA PRO A 56 2.91 6.75 -12.26
C PRO A 56 1.92 5.75 -12.89
N SER A 57 1.88 5.73 -14.23
CA SER A 57 1.13 4.74 -14.98
C SER A 57 1.59 3.31 -14.64
N ILE A 58 0.65 2.38 -14.51
CA ILE A 58 0.94 0.96 -14.34
C ILE A 58 1.70 0.45 -15.59
N PRO A 59 2.89 -0.15 -15.45
CA PRO A 59 3.65 -0.66 -16.57
C PRO A 59 2.90 -1.76 -17.33
N GLU A 60 3.04 -1.81 -18.66
CA GLU A 60 2.38 -2.82 -19.48
C GLU A 60 3.00 -4.21 -19.31
N ASN A 61 4.33 -4.27 -19.15
CA ASN A 61 5.08 -5.50 -18.93
C ASN A 61 5.61 -5.56 -17.48
N THR A 62 4.80 -6.06 -16.56
CA THR A 62 5.20 -6.28 -15.17
C THR A 62 5.78 -7.69 -14.95
N LEU A 63 5.30 -8.67 -15.71
CA LEU A 63 5.68 -10.08 -15.58
C LEU A 63 7.17 -10.35 -15.88
N THR A 64 7.75 -9.66 -16.87
CA THR A 64 9.13 -9.91 -17.35
C THR A 64 10.00 -8.67 -17.38
N ALA A 65 9.58 -7.60 -16.69
CA ALA A 65 10.39 -6.40 -16.57
C ALA A 65 11.78 -6.71 -16.01
N SER A 66 12.77 -6.03 -16.58
CA SER A 66 14.14 -6.04 -16.07
C SER A 66 14.24 -5.33 -14.73
N GLN A 67 15.33 -5.61 -14.00
CA GLN A 67 15.63 -4.95 -12.73
C GLN A 67 15.62 -3.41 -12.87
N THR A 68 16.20 -2.89 -13.96
CA THR A 68 16.27 -1.45 -14.24
C THR A 68 14.90 -0.83 -14.42
N GLU A 69 13.96 -1.53 -15.07
CA GLU A 69 12.58 -1.05 -15.23
C GLU A 69 11.84 -1.01 -13.90
N ILE A 70 12.03 -2.03 -13.06
CA ILE A 70 11.45 -2.11 -11.71
C ILE A 70 11.97 -0.96 -10.85
N GLU A 71 13.28 -0.72 -10.85
CA GLU A 71 13.93 0.35 -10.07
C GLU A 71 13.44 1.74 -10.50
N ARG A 72 13.39 2.03 -11.81
CA ARG A 72 12.85 3.30 -12.33
C ARG A 72 11.41 3.55 -11.93
N TYR A 73 10.59 2.50 -11.86
CA TYR A 73 9.21 2.66 -11.40
C TYR A 73 9.14 2.93 -9.90
N LYS A 74 9.96 2.25 -9.09
CA LYS A 74 10.07 2.53 -7.65
C LYS A 74 10.54 3.96 -7.37
N GLU A 75 11.51 4.46 -8.12
CA GLU A 75 11.95 5.86 -8.03
C GLU A 75 10.81 6.86 -8.26
N LYS A 76 9.93 6.58 -9.24
CA LYS A 76 8.74 7.42 -9.48
C LYS A 76 7.74 7.34 -8.33
N LEU A 77 7.55 6.16 -7.75
CA LEU A 77 6.69 5.98 -6.58
C LEU A 77 7.27 6.66 -5.33
N GLU A 78 8.58 6.71 -5.17
CA GLU A 78 9.22 7.38 -4.03
C GLU A 78 8.88 8.88 -4.01
N ILE A 79 8.83 9.53 -5.17
CA ILE A 79 8.38 10.93 -5.29
C ILE A 79 6.95 11.10 -4.72
N ILE A 80 6.08 10.12 -4.96
CA ILE A 80 4.72 10.12 -4.42
C ILE A 80 4.74 9.87 -2.91
N ASN A 81 5.59 8.97 -2.43
CA ASN A 81 5.73 8.67 -1.01
C ASN A 81 6.10 9.91 -0.20
N GLU A 82 7.09 10.67 -0.67
CA GLU A 82 7.54 11.93 -0.05
C GLU A 82 6.41 12.97 -0.07
N LEU A 83 5.71 13.12 -1.20
CA LEU A 83 4.56 14.03 -1.30
C LEU A 83 3.44 13.67 -0.31
N LEU A 84 3.16 12.38 -0.13
CA LEU A 84 2.16 11.92 0.84
C LEU A 84 2.63 12.17 2.28
N TYR A 85 3.92 11.99 2.57
CA TYR A 85 4.50 12.28 3.87
C TYR A 85 4.37 13.78 4.22
N ASP A 86 4.72 14.68 3.29
CA ASP A 86 4.56 16.13 3.47
C ASP A 86 3.11 16.52 3.76
N CYS A 87 2.16 15.88 3.05
CA CYS A 87 0.74 16.14 3.26
C CYS A 87 0.24 15.61 4.62
N GLU A 88 0.73 14.45 5.07
CA GLU A 88 0.41 13.90 6.39
C GLU A 88 0.94 14.80 7.52
N GLU A 89 2.18 15.29 7.42
CA GLU A 89 2.74 16.22 8.40
C GLU A 89 1.96 17.55 8.41
N ALA A 90 1.56 18.07 7.25
CA ALA A 90 0.73 19.26 7.16
C ALA A 90 -0.66 19.05 7.81
N GLU A 91 -1.31 17.90 7.61
CA GLU A 91 -2.59 17.60 8.26
C GLU A 91 -2.45 17.39 9.77
N LYS A 92 -1.37 16.76 10.24
CA LYS A 92 -1.06 16.64 11.67
C LYS A 92 -0.86 18.01 12.31
N GLU A 93 -0.15 18.92 11.66
CA GLU A 93 0.05 20.27 12.19
C GLU A 93 -1.25 21.06 12.21
N LYS A 94 -2.09 20.97 11.16
CA LYS A 94 -3.44 21.56 11.18
C LYS A 94 -4.27 21.00 12.33
N GLN A 95 -4.19 19.70 12.59
CA GLN A 95 -4.87 19.05 13.71
C GLN A 95 -4.36 19.59 15.04
N ARG A 96 -3.04 19.67 15.24
CA ARG A 96 -2.42 20.23 16.45
C ARG A 96 -2.85 21.67 16.69
N ILE A 97 -2.90 22.52 15.67
CA ILE A 97 -3.35 23.91 15.79
C ILE A 97 -4.83 23.97 16.20
N ARG A 98 -5.67 23.07 15.68
CA ARG A 98 -7.10 22.98 16.04
C ARG A 98 -7.27 22.55 17.49
N ASP A 99 -6.59 21.49 17.91
CA ASP A 99 -6.75 20.90 19.26
C ASP A 99 -6.30 21.87 20.37
N ASN A 100 -5.44 22.83 20.04
CA ASN A 100 -5.00 23.88 20.96
C ASN A 100 -5.93 25.11 21.00
N LYS A 101 -7.01 25.15 20.20
CA LYS A 101 -8.00 26.23 20.28
C LYS A 101 -9.11 25.85 21.26
N PRO A 102 -9.41 26.71 22.26
CA PRO A 102 -10.53 26.47 23.16
C PRO A 102 -11.84 26.55 22.38
N VAL A 103 -12.65 25.49 22.47
CA VAL A 103 -13.97 25.44 21.84
C VAL A 103 -15.04 25.54 22.94
N PRO A 104 -15.99 26.50 22.86
CA PRO A 104 -17.06 26.64 23.85
C PRO A 104 -17.90 25.35 23.93
N PHE A 105 -18.17 24.82 25.11
CA PHE A 105 -19.00 23.62 25.28
C PHE A 105 -20.46 24.00 25.57
N ASP A 106 -21.42 23.39 24.84
CA ASP A 106 -22.86 23.55 25.01
C ASP A 106 -23.58 22.21 24.71
N LEU A 107 -24.65 21.89 25.47
CA LEU A 107 -25.49 20.71 25.29
C LEU A 107 -26.25 20.71 23.95
N GLU A 108 -26.65 21.89 23.44
CA GLU A 108 -27.31 21.98 22.13
C GLU A 108 -26.36 21.56 21.00
N ILE A 109 -25.07 21.86 21.15
CA ILE A 109 -24.01 21.50 20.21
C ILE A 109 -23.83 19.98 20.18
N LEU A 110 -23.94 19.28 21.31
CA LEU A 110 -23.76 17.83 21.38
C LEU A 110 -24.79 17.07 20.51
N ASN A 111 -26.07 17.44 20.58
CA ASN A 111 -27.11 16.82 19.75
C ASN A 111 -26.89 17.05 18.24
N LYS A 112 -26.34 18.22 17.88
CA LYS A 112 -25.98 18.53 16.48
C LYS A 112 -24.78 17.70 16.01
N ILE A 113 -23.78 17.51 16.88
CA ILE A 113 -22.64 16.63 16.60
C ILE A 113 -23.09 15.18 16.38
N ASP A 114 -23.98 14.65 17.21
CA ASP A 114 -24.50 13.28 17.04
C ASP A 114 -25.26 13.09 15.71
N ALA A 115 -26.07 14.08 15.32
CA ALA A 115 -26.76 14.05 14.02
C ALA A 115 -25.75 14.13 12.86
N ALA A 116 -24.77 15.02 12.98
CA ALA A 116 -23.71 15.22 12.00
C ALA A 116 -22.84 13.96 11.82
N GLN A 117 -22.53 13.25 12.91
CA GLN A 117 -21.81 11.98 12.89
C GLN A 117 -22.57 10.92 12.07
N LYS A 118 -23.89 10.79 12.26
CA LYS A 118 -24.72 9.85 11.48
C LYS A 118 -24.77 10.20 9.99
N GLU A 119 -24.70 11.48 9.66
CA GLU A 119 -24.63 11.91 8.26
C GLU A 119 -23.26 11.64 7.65
N TRP A 120 -22.19 11.90 8.41
CA TRP A 120 -20.82 11.57 8.03
C TRP A 120 -20.67 10.07 7.77
N GLU A 121 -21.21 9.21 8.65
CA GLU A 121 -21.20 7.75 8.49
C GLU A 121 -21.88 7.30 7.19
N LYS A 122 -23.03 7.91 6.82
CA LYS A 122 -23.70 7.60 5.54
C LYS A 122 -22.88 7.99 4.32
N ILE A 123 -22.04 9.02 4.42
CA ILE A 123 -21.11 9.40 3.36
C ILE A 123 -19.91 8.43 3.36
N TYR A 124 -19.44 8.04 4.54
CA TYR A 124 -18.36 7.08 4.69
C TYR A 124 -18.75 5.69 4.16
N ASP A 125 -20.01 5.27 4.30
CA ASP A 125 -20.54 4.05 3.70
C ASP A 125 -20.43 4.06 2.17
N GLN A 126 -20.57 5.24 1.53
CA GLN A 126 -20.36 5.38 0.08
C GLN A 126 -18.88 5.20 -0.26
N TYR A 127 -17.98 5.77 0.55
CA TYR A 127 -16.53 5.55 0.42
C TYR A 127 -16.18 4.06 0.53
N THR A 128 -16.66 3.37 1.57
CA THR A 128 -16.36 1.95 1.80
C THR A 128 -16.95 1.04 0.72
N SER A 129 -18.14 1.36 0.20
CA SER A 129 -18.75 0.61 -0.92
C SER A 129 -17.89 0.57 -2.18
N ILE A 130 -17.00 1.56 -2.36
CA ILE A 130 -16.07 1.65 -3.47
C ILE A 130 -14.73 1.00 -3.12
N THR A 131 -14.19 1.27 -1.93
CA THR A 131 -12.84 0.82 -1.54
C THR A 131 -12.79 -0.64 -1.11
N MET A 132 -13.79 -1.15 -0.39
CA MET A 132 -13.78 -2.52 0.13
C MET A 132 -13.66 -3.59 -0.97
N PRO A 133 -14.43 -3.56 -2.08
CA PRO A 133 -14.32 -4.59 -3.12
C PRO A 133 -12.93 -4.63 -3.79
N LEU A 134 -12.24 -3.48 -3.84
CA LEU A 134 -10.88 -3.39 -4.39
C LEU A 134 -9.86 -4.06 -3.46
N THR A 135 -10.00 -3.82 -2.15
CA THR A 135 -9.18 -4.47 -1.12
C THR A 135 -9.43 -5.98 -1.07
N GLU A 136 -10.68 -6.41 -1.15
CA GLU A 136 -11.05 -7.84 -1.23
C GLU A 136 -10.41 -8.51 -2.45
N THR A 137 -10.48 -7.84 -3.62
CA THR A 137 -9.83 -8.33 -4.85
C THR A 137 -8.32 -8.46 -4.68
N GLU A 138 -7.67 -7.49 -4.02
CA GLU A 138 -6.23 -7.57 -3.73
C GLU A 138 -5.90 -8.77 -2.83
N MET A 139 -6.70 -9.01 -1.78
CA MET A 139 -6.53 -10.16 -0.89
C MET A 139 -6.73 -11.50 -1.61
N ASP A 140 -7.69 -11.59 -2.52
CA ASP A 140 -7.92 -12.77 -3.35
C ASP A 140 -6.73 -13.08 -4.27
N ILE A 141 -6.14 -12.05 -4.88
CA ILE A 141 -4.94 -12.19 -5.72
C ILE A 141 -3.77 -12.71 -4.88
N LEU A 142 -3.56 -12.16 -3.68
CA LEU A 142 -2.53 -12.62 -2.75
C LEU A 142 -2.77 -14.07 -2.32
N GLY A 143 -4.02 -14.45 -2.05
CA GLY A 143 -4.40 -15.82 -1.71
C GLY A 143 -4.06 -16.81 -2.82
N GLN A 144 -4.51 -16.52 -4.05
CA GLN A 144 -4.23 -17.34 -5.23
C GLN A 144 -2.74 -17.50 -5.50
N TRP A 145 -1.98 -16.41 -5.32
CA TRP A 145 -0.54 -16.45 -5.48
C TRP A 145 0.13 -17.34 -4.41
N ARG A 146 -0.26 -17.22 -3.14
CA ARG A 146 0.27 -18.07 -2.06
C ARG A 146 0.00 -19.56 -2.30
N GLU A 147 -1.23 -19.90 -2.66
CA GLU A 147 -1.62 -21.30 -2.93
C GLU A 147 -0.87 -21.88 -4.13
N GLY A 148 -0.69 -21.06 -5.17
CA GLY A 148 -0.07 -21.52 -6.39
C GLY A 148 1.46 -21.55 -6.35
N ILE A 149 2.12 -20.78 -5.48
CA ILE A 149 3.57 -20.90 -5.24
C ILE A 149 3.92 -22.30 -4.78
N ASP A 150 3.22 -22.84 -3.78
CA ASP A 150 3.48 -24.19 -3.27
C ASP A 150 3.37 -25.24 -4.38
N SER A 151 2.33 -25.11 -5.22
CA SER A 151 2.14 -25.97 -6.39
C SER A 151 3.29 -25.83 -7.42
N MET A 152 3.72 -24.60 -7.70
CA MET A 152 4.83 -24.30 -8.62
C MET A 152 6.16 -24.84 -8.10
N MET A 153 6.41 -24.75 -6.79
CA MET A 153 7.60 -25.30 -6.15
C MET A 153 7.64 -26.82 -6.27
N LYS A 154 6.54 -27.51 -5.97
CA LYS A 154 6.44 -28.98 -6.13
C LYS A 154 6.64 -29.41 -7.58
N LEU A 155 6.10 -28.66 -8.53
CA LEU A 155 6.30 -28.93 -9.97
C LEU A 155 7.77 -28.79 -10.38
N ASN A 156 8.49 -27.80 -9.84
CA ASN A 156 9.87 -27.51 -10.18
C ASN A 156 10.91 -28.29 -9.35
N GLU A 157 10.50 -28.89 -8.22
CA GLU A 157 11.37 -29.65 -7.32
C GLU A 157 12.23 -30.72 -8.03
N PRO A 158 11.68 -31.67 -8.83
CA PRO A 158 12.51 -32.67 -9.51
C PRO A 158 13.49 -32.05 -10.52
N LEU A 159 13.08 -30.98 -11.20
CA LEU A 159 13.94 -30.27 -12.15
C LEU A 159 15.11 -29.57 -11.45
N ASN A 160 14.86 -28.99 -10.27
CA ASN A 160 15.87 -28.36 -9.44
C ASN A 160 16.87 -29.37 -8.88
N TYR A 161 16.41 -30.55 -8.43
CA TYR A 161 17.32 -31.63 -8.00
C TYR A 161 18.24 -32.07 -9.15
N GLU A 162 17.70 -32.33 -10.33
CA GLU A 162 18.51 -32.71 -11.49
C GLU A 162 19.51 -31.60 -11.88
N LEU A 163 19.07 -30.34 -11.84
CA LEU A 163 19.94 -29.19 -12.13
C LEU A 163 21.09 -29.10 -11.12
N ALA A 164 20.83 -29.34 -9.83
CA ALA A 164 21.84 -29.38 -8.78
C ALA A 164 22.85 -30.52 -8.99
N GLU A 165 22.40 -31.72 -9.36
CA GLU A 165 23.29 -32.82 -9.71
C GLU A 165 24.15 -32.51 -10.94
N LEU A 166 23.59 -31.86 -11.97
CA LEU A 166 24.36 -31.48 -13.16
C LEU A 166 25.43 -30.43 -12.84
N ARG A 167 25.27 -29.61 -11.80
CA ARG A 167 26.27 -28.61 -11.38
C ARG A 167 27.54 -29.25 -10.82
N SER A 168 27.46 -30.44 -10.22
CA SER A 168 28.63 -31.18 -9.73
C SER A 168 29.32 -32.03 -10.79
N LYS A 169 28.69 -32.22 -11.97
CA LYS A 169 29.26 -33.01 -13.08
C LYS A 169 30.20 -32.17 -13.96
N PRO A 170 31.22 -32.80 -14.60
CA PRO A 170 32.10 -32.14 -15.55
C PRO A 170 31.33 -31.43 -16.67
N ALA A 171 31.85 -30.30 -17.14
CA ALA A 171 31.27 -29.56 -18.25
C ALA A 171 31.47 -30.32 -19.57
N SER A 172 30.50 -31.16 -19.93
CA SER A 172 30.37 -31.76 -21.26
C SER A 172 29.27 -31.05 -22.05
N THR A 173 29.33 -31.11 -23.38
CA THR A 173 28.30 -30.55 -24.28
C THR A 173 26.90 -31.06 -23.92
N GLY A 174 26.78 -32.36 -23.61
CA GLY A 174 25.51 -32.97 -23.17
C GLY A 174 25.01 -32.41 -21.84
N ASN A 175 25.90 -32.26 -20.84
CA ASN A 175 25.54 -31.70 -19.54
C ASN A 175 25.14 -30.22 -19.65
N GLN A 176 25.83 -29.43 -20.49
CA GLN A 176 25.49 -28.03 -20.73
C GLN A 176 24.14 -27.88 -21.43
N GLN A 177 23.84 -28.73 -22.42
CA GLN A 177 22.57 -28.69 -23.12
C GLN A 177 21.41 -29.08 -22.19
N ARG A 178 21.59 -30.10 -21.34
CA ARG A 178 20.58 -30.51 -20.37
C ARG A 178 20.32 -29.43 -19.31
N LYS A 179 21.36 -28.76 -18.80
CA LYS A 179 21.21 -27.61 -17.88
C LYS A 179 20.31 -26.53 -18.49
N LYS A 180 20.59 -26.11 -19.72
CA LYS A 180 19.77 -25.12 -20.43
C LYS A 180 18.31 -25.54 -20.59
N GLN A 181 18.06 -26.82 -20.90
CA GLN A 181 16.69 -27.34 -21.02
C GLN A 181 15.94 -27.29 -19.69
N LEU A 182 16.57 -27.68 -18.58
CA LEU A 182 15.97 -27.63 -17.26
C LEU A 182 15.67 -26.18 -16.83
N GLU A 183 16.62 -25.27 -17.04
CA GLU A 183 16.45 -23.84 -16.76
C GLU A 183 15.27 -23.25 -17.56
N GLN A 184 15.16 -23.60 -18.84
CA GLN A 184 14.02 -23.20 -19.69
C GLN A 184 12.68 -23.76 -19.20
N GLN A 185 12.65 -25.03 -18.75
CA GLN A 185 11.43 -25.64 -18.23
C GLN A 185 10.98 -25.01 -16.91
N ILE A 186 11.91 -24.80 -15.98
CA ILE A 186 11.65 -24.12 -14.70
C ILE A 186 11.11 -22.71 -14.95
N HIS A 187 11.77 -21.97 -15.86
CA HIS A 187 11.34 -20.64 -16.25
C HIS A 187 9.95 -20.62 -16.89
N HIS A 188 9.66 -21.57 -17.80
CA HIS A 188 8.34 -21.70 -18.41
C HIS A 188 7.23 -21.96 -17.38
N ASN A 189 7.50 -22.83 -16.39
CA ASN A 189 6.56 -23.11 -15.31
C ASN A 189 6.26 -21.86 -14.47
N ARG A 190 7.28 -21.07 -14.14
CA ARG A 190 7.14 -19.79 -13.42
C ARG A 190 6.31 -18.79 -14.20
N LEU A 191 6.62 -18.59 -15.49
CA LEU A 191 5.87 -17.68 -16.34
C LEU A 191 4.40 -18.06 -16.42
N LYS A 192 4.12 -19.35 -16.63
CA LYS A 192 2.74 -19.86 -16.74
C LYS A 192 1.96 -19.61 -15.45
N PHE A 193 2.60 -19.79 -14.30
CA PHE A 193 1.99 -19.56 -13.00
C PHE A 193 1.72 -18.07 -12.75
N HIS A 194 2.76 -17.24 -12.86
CA HIS A 194 2.68 -15.81 -12.52
C HIS A 194 1.84 -14.99 -13.49
N LYS A 195 1.68 -15.45 -14.74
CA LYS A 195 0.93 -14.72 -15.78
C LYS A 195 -0.49 -14.32 -15.35
N GLU A 196 -1.22 -15.23 -14.70
CA GLU A 196 -2.62 -14.97 -14.35
C GLU A 196 -2.75 -14.03 -13.15
N VAL A 197 -1.92 -14.22 -12.12
CA VAL A 197 -1.91 -13.34 -10.94
C VAL A 197 -1.38 -11.94 -11.29
N ASP A 198 -0.37 -11.85 -12.15
CA ASP A 198 0.12 -10.57 -12.71
C ASP A 198 -0.98 -9.82 -13.46
N ARG A 199 -1.70 -10.52 -14.35
CA ARG A 199 -2.81 -9.94 -15.11
C ARG A 199 -3.89 -9.38 -14.18
N LYS A 200 -4.35 -10.19 -13.22
CA LYS A 200 -5.36 -9.78 -12.23
C LYS A 200 -4.88 -8.58 -11.39
N ASN A 201 -3.61 -8.56 -10.99
CA ASN A 201 -3.02 -7.45 -10.26
C ASN A 201 -3.06 -6.16 -11.07
N ARG A 202 -2.60 -6.18 -12.33
CA ARG A 202 -2.64 -5.00 -13.20
C ARG A 202 -4.06 -4.50 -13.43
N GLU A 203 -5.01 -5.40 -13.66
CA GLU A 203 -6.43 -5.06 -13.81
C GLU A 203 -7.01 -4.45 -12.53
N ASN A 204 -6.67 -4.99 -11.36
CA ASN A 204 -7.09 -4.43 -10.08
C ASN A 204 -6.51 -3.03 -9.85
N LEU A 205 -5.21 -2.83 -10.10
CA LEU A 205 -4.58 -1.51 -9.98
C LEU A 205 -5.20 -0.48 -10.94
N GLN A 206 -5.51 -0.87 -12.18
CA GLN A 206 -6.21 0.00 -13.13
C GLN A 206 -7.61 0.37 -12.63
N LYS A 207 -8.34 -0.62 -12.10
CA LYS A 207 -9.66 -0.41 -11.52
C LYS A 207 -9.57 0.49 -10.28
N MET A 208 -8.58 0.31 -9.42
CA MET A 208 -8.34 1.18 -8.26
C MET A 208 -8.16 2.64 -8.67
N LEU A 209 -7.29 2.92 -9.65
CA LEU A 209 -7.10 4.29 -10.16
C LEU A 209 -8.43 4.90 -10.66
N GLN A 210 -9.20 4.14 -11.43
CA GLN A 210 -10.49 4.60 -11.98
C GLN A 210 -11.55 4.85 -10.89
N GLU A 211 -11.68 3.93 -9.94
CA GLU A 211 -12.65 4.05 -8.85
C GLU A 211 -12.24 5.16 -7.86
N TYR A 212 -10.94 5.35 -7.64
CA TYR A 212 -10.43 6.40 -6.76
C TYR A 212 -10.67 7.80 -7.35
N GLU A 213 -10.67 7.97 -8.67
CA GLU A 213 -11.10 9.24 -9.26
C GLU A 213 -12.56 9.57 -8.88
N LYS A 214 -13.44 8.56 -8.81
CA LYS A 214 -14.84 8.72 -8.39
C LYS A 214 -14.99 9.03 -6.90
N LEU A 215 -13.98 8.73 -6.08
CA LEU A 215 -13.97 9.08 -4.66
C LEU A 215 -13.80 10.59 -4.43
N THR A 216 -13.29 11.36 -5.41
CA THR A 216 -13.02 12.79 -5.25
C THR A 216 -14.15 13.58 -4.56
N PRO A 217 -15.41 13.57 -5.03
CA PRO A 217 -16.50 14.30 -4.38
C PRO A 217 -16.92 13.73 -3.02
N ILE A 218 -16.63 12.45 -2.74
CA ILE A 218 -16.93 11.81 -1.46
C ILE A 218 -15.85 12.20 -0.44
N VAL A 219 -14.58 12.11 -0.83
CA VAL A 219 -13.42 12.53 -0.05
C VAL A 219 -13.51 14.01 0.30
N ASP A 220 -13.83 14.88 -0.66
CA ASP A 220 -13.97 16.31 -0.42
C ASP A 220 -15.02 16.60 0.67
N LYS A 221 -16.15 15.88 0.65
CA LYS A 221 -17.17 15.98 1.69
C LYS A 221 -16.69 15.45 3.03
N LEU A 222 -16.05 14.28 3.06
CA LEU A 222 -15.60 13.64 4.30
C LEU A 222 -14.48 14.44 4.98
N ASP A 223 -13.49 14.87 4.21
CA ASP A 223 -12.34 15.61 4.71
C ASP A 223 -12.76 17.01 5.18
N ASN A 224 -13.74 17.65 4.55
CA ASN A 224 -14.19 18.99 4.92
C ASN A 224 -15.49 19.02 5.74
N TYR A 225 -15.95 17.89 6.29
CA TYR A 225 -17.22 17.82 7.03
C TYR A 225 -17.15 18.54 8.37
N ILE A 226 -17.80 19.71 8.46
CA ILE A 226 -17.78 20.60 9.63
C ILE A 226 -19.21 21.02 9.98
N VAL A 227 -19.55 20.98 11.28
CA VAL A 227 -20.84 21.46 11.82
C VAL A 227 -20.56 22.39 12.99
N ASP A 228 -21.12 23.62 12.94
CA ASP A 228 -20.94 24.66 13.97
C ASP A 228 -19.47 24.91 14.39
N GLY A 229 -18.55 24.76 13.43
CA GLY A 229 -17.10 24.91 13.65
C GLY A 229 -16.39 23.65 14.15
N TYR A 230 -17.12 22.56 14.42
CA TYR A 230 -16.57 21.26 14.79
C TYR A 230 -16.39 20.38 13.56
N ARG A 231 -15.15 19.94 13.33
CA ARG A 231 -14.87 18.88 12.35
C ARG A 231 -15.34 17.56 12.94
N ILE A 232 -16.08 16.77 12.17
CA ILE A 232 -16.66 15.52 12.66
C ILE A 232 -15.64 14.37 12.68
N SER A 233 -14.64 14.40 11.77
CA SER A 233 -13.52 13.45 11.79
C SER A 233 -12.18 14.19 11.89
N SER A 234 -11.25 13.65 12.68
CA SER A 234 -9.87 14.14 12.76
C SER A 234 -8.97 13.60 11.64
N GLU A 235 -9.40 12.57 10.92
CA GLU A 235 -8.60 11.89 9.90
C GLU A 235 -8.94 12.38 8.48
N SER A 236 -7.92 12.48 7.61
CA SER A 236 -8.13 12.69 6.18
C SER A 236 -8.32 11.35 5.49
N VAL A 237 -9.57 11.07 5.13
CA VAL A 237 -9.98 9.86 4.40
C VAL A 237 -9.29 9.81 3.05
N GLY A 238 -9.11 10.97 2.40
CA GLY A 238 -8.41 11.00 1.11
C GLY A 238 -6.93 10.70 1.21
N LEU A 239 -6.21 11.15 2.25
CA LEU A 239 -4.82 10.75 2.46
C LEU A 239 -4.69 9.25 2.73
N THR A 240 -5.59 8.68 3.54
CA THR A 240 -5.65 7.24 3.76
C THR A 240 -5.83 6.48 2.44
N ALA A 241 -6.79 6.91 1.61
CA ALA A 241 -6.99 6.31 0.29
C ALA A 241 -5.72 6.39 -0.57
N LEU A 242 -5.11 7.57 -0.70
CA LEU A 242 -3.88 7.71 -1.50
C LEU A 242 -2.73 6.83 -0.98
N ARG A 243 -2.62 6.68 0.35
CA ARG A 243 -1.62 5.81 0.98
C ARG A 243 -1.89 4.33 0.70
N ASP A 244 -3.15 3.91 0.68
CA ASP A 244 -3.53 2.56 0.31
C ASP A 244 -3.24 2.28 -1.18
N LEU A 245 -3.59 3.19 -2.07
CA LEU A 245 -3.20 3.10 -3.49
C LEU A 245 -1.68 2.99 -3.67
N TYR A 246 -0.90 3.79 -2.93
CA TYR A 246 0.56 3.71 -2.96
C TYR A 246 1.07 2.31 -2.57
N LYS A 247 0.54 1.73 -1.49
CA LYS A 247 0.90 0.37 -1.07
C LYS A 247 0.55 -0.66 -2.14
N SER A 248 -0.59 -0.53 -2.80
CA SER A 248 -0.98 -1.41 -3.91
C SER A 248 -0.07 -1.21 -5.14
N MET A 249 0.26 0.04 -5.48
CA MET A 249 1.14 0.37 -6.61
C MET A 249 2.57 -0.14 -6.42
N LEU A 250 3.08 -0.20 -5.18
CA LEU A 250 4.36 -0.84 -4.86
C LEU A 250 4.39 -2.33 -5.25
N ARG A 251 3.22 -2.98 -5.30
CA ARG A 251 3.06 -4.39 -5.67
C ARG A 251 2.91 -4.61 -7.17
N ALA A 252 3.06 -3.59 -8.01
CA ALA A 252 2.97 -3.72 -9.47
C ALA A 252 3.86 -4.84 -10.03
N PHE A 253 5.03 -5.07 -9.43
CA PHE A 253 5.99 -6.10 -9.85
C PHE A 253 6.09 -7.30 -8.89
N SER A 254 5.17 -7.46 -7.93
CA SER A 254 5.21 -8.56 -6.95
C SER A 254 5.15 -9.95 -7.58
N TYR A 255 4.66 -10.05 -8.82
CA TYR A 255 4.49 -11.31 -9.57
C TYR A 255 5.42 -11.38 -10.79
N ASN A 256 6.52 -10.63 -10.77
CA ASN A 256 7.52 -10.69 -11.81
C ASN A 256 8.24 -12.05 -11.80
N ALA A 257 8.22 -12.76 -12.93
CA ALA A 257 8.78 -14.10 -13.06
C ALA A 257 10.31 -14.12 -13.17
N GLU A 258 10.94 -12.99 -13.49
CA GLU A 258 12.41 -12.83 -13.58
C GLU A 258 13.05 -12.53 -12.22
N ALA A 259 12.31 -11.92 -11.29
CA ALA A 259 12.78 -11.58 -9.95
C ALA A 259 13.14 -12.84 -9.12
N GLU A 260 12.48 -13.98 -9.36
CA GLU A 260 12.76 -15.27 -8.73
C GLU A 260 14.02 -15.99 -9.29
N GLY A 261 14.72 -15.40 -10.27
CA GLY A 261 15.94 -15.96 -10.86
C GLY A 261 17.21 -15.75 -10.03
N LYS A 262 17.18 -14.83 -9.05
CA LYS A 262 18.37 -14.42 -8.26
C LYS A 262 18.46 -15.09 -6.87
N MET A 263 17.42 -15.80 -6.45
CA MET A 263 17.34 -16.52 -5.17
C MET A 263 16.85 -17.94 -5.42
N SER A 264 17.37 -18.91 -4.65
CA SER A 264 16.82 -20.27 -4.66
C SER A 264 15.31 -20.21 -4.35
N PRO A 265 14.46 -21.09 -4.90
CA PRO A 265 13.04 -21.19 -4.52
C PRO A 265 12.83 -21.27 -3.00
N PHE A 266 13.77 -21.86 -2.26
CA PHE A 266 13.76 -21.90 -0.80
C PHE A 266 14.07 -20.54 -0.15
N ASP A 267 14.99 -19.77 -0.71
CA ASP A 267 15.34 -18.44 -0.24
C ASP A 267 14.21 -17.44 -0.51
N ALA A 268 13.51 -17.60 -1.65
CA ALA A 268 12.33 -16.80 -1.98
C ALA A 268 11.19 -16.99 -0.96
N VAL A 269 10.92 -18.23 -0.53
CA VAL A 269 9.94 -18.53 0.53
C VAL A 269 10.39 -17.98 1.89
N HIS A 270 11.68 -18.02 2.19
CA HIS A 270 12.21 -17.54 3.45
C HIS A 270 12.17 -16.00 3.56
N GLU A 271 12.56 -15.27 2.51
CA GLU A 271 12.46 -13.81 2.46
C GLU A 271 11.01 -13.32 2.48
N LEU A 272 10.09 -14.03 1.81
CA LEU A 272 8.67 -13.70 1.87
C LEU A 272 8.08 -13.87 3.27
N ASN A 273 8.49 -14.91 4.01
CA ASN A 273 8.08 -15.07 5.41
C ASN A 273 8.63 -13.96 6.33
N LYS A 274 9.73 -13.28 5.95
CA LYS A 274 10.23 -12.11 6.68
C LYS A 274 9.44 -10.84 6.38
N MET A 275 8.86 -10.70 5.18
CA MET A 275 8.07 -9.51 4.80
C MET A 275 6.69 -9.43 5.49
N PHE A 276 6.23 -10.53 6.11
CA PHE A 276 4.94 -10.61 6.82
C PHE A 276 5.09 -10.82 8.33
N ARG A 277 6.30 -10.62 8.87
CA ARG A 277 6.57 -10.46 10.31
C ARG A 277 6.95 -9.02 10.59
#